data_AF-A0AAW9LI01-F1
#
_entry.id   AF-A0AAW9LI01-F1
#
_cell.length_a   1.000
_cell.length_b   1.000
_cell.length_c   1.000
_cell.angle_alpha   90.00
_cell.angle_beta   90.00
_cell.angle_gamma   90.00
#
_symmetry.space_group_name_H-M   'P 1'
#
loop_
_entity.id
_entity.type
_entity.pdbx_description
1 polymer ?
#
loop_
_entity_poly.entity_id
_entity_poly.type
_entity_poly.pdbx_seq_one_letter_code
_entity_poly.pdbx_strand_id
1 'polypeptide(L)'
;MNNENGLTPSQLAERNATLVTEIEKCRELSGCQAGVDLQDWVKQLAAENLALKAGVTYFAYSPEYGFDYFKDKQSAIDTAQAEIDAYREDADDGWSEDVQRVSWGVVIQQAQGFDAQGKHTSHNQHTYQTCDYRLVDLVSTPATDRIVAGIKADGRVEGAHFVANRMLAAWDAGFIEDSAKNAADIARMILTSTEFMADAPEGDFDRSFADDILADIAKQLREGADK
;
A
#
# COMPACT_ATOMS: atom_id res chain seq x y z
N MET A 1 3.46 48.56 -17.91
CA MET A 1 3.07 48.63 -16.49
C MET A 1 3.58 47.36 -15.84
N ASN A 2 4.56 47.47 -14.95
CA ASN A 2 5.09 46.32 -14.22
C ASN A 2 4.09 45.92 -13.12
N ASN A 3 3.94 44.63 -12.84
CA ASN A 3 3.09 44.15 -11.74
C ASN A 3 3.73 44.48 -10.37
N GLU A 4 3.05 44.15 -9.26
CA GLU A 4 3.50 44.42 -7.89
C GLU A 4 4.94 43.94 -7.54
N ASN A 5 5.52 43.07 -8.37
CA ASN A 5 6.88 42.55 -8.24
C ASN A 5 7.91 43.22 -9.18
N GLY A 6 7.53 44.27 -9.92
CA GLY A 6 8.45 44.98 -10.82
C GLY A 6 8.81 44.24 -12.11
N LEU A 7 8.16 43.10 -12.41
CA LEU A 7 8.45 42.27 -13.59
C LEU A 7 7.78 42.82 -14.86
N THR A 8 8.49 42.72 -15.98
CA THR A 8 7.91 42.95 -17.31
C THR A 8 6.97 41.79 -17.70
N PRO A 9 6.03 41.99 -18.65
CA PRO A 9 5.13 40.93 -19.12
C PRO A 9 5.85 39.67 -19.62
N SER A 10 7.01 39.83 -20.29
CA SER A 10 7.81 38.71 -20.79
C SER A 10 8.41 37.89 -19.63
N GLN A 11 8.95 38.55 -18.61
CA GLN A 11 9.53 37.87 -17.46
C GLN A 11 8.44 37.18 -16.61
N LEU A 12 7.24 37.75 -16.55
CA LEU A 12 6.09 37.11 -15.91
C LEU A 12 5.67 35.83 -16.63
N ALA A 13 5.64 35.86 -17.97
CA ALA A 13 5.29 34.69 -18.78
C ALA A 13 6.31 33.55 -18.60
N GLU A 14 7.61 33.87 -18.61
CA GLU A 14 8.68 32.90 -18.38
C GLU A 14 8.58 32.25 -17.00
N ARG A 15 8.42 33.06 -15.94
CA ARG A 15 8.22 32.56 -14.58
C ARG A 15 7.00 31.65 -14.46
N ASN A 16 5.89 32.04 -15.08
CA ASN A 16 4.67 31.23 -15.06
C ASN A 16 4.86 29.90 -15.79
N ALA A 17 5.58 29.89 -16.92
CA ALA A 17 5.92 28.65 -17.62
C ALA A 17 6.77 27.70 -16.75
N THR A 18 7.77 28.23 -16.04
CA THR A 18 8.55 27.44 -15.08
C THR A 18 7.67 26.87 -13.96
N LEU A 19 6.80 27.69 -13.38
CA LEU A 19 5.90 27.24 -12.30
C LEU A 19 4.94 26.14 -12.76
N VAL A 20 4.40 26.23 -13.98
CA VAL A 20 3.56 25.17 -14.56
C VAL A 20 4.34 23.86 -14.68
N THR A 21 5.57 23.91 -15.19
CA THR A 21 6.42 22.71 -15.30
C THR A 21 6.70 22.07 -13.94
N GLU A 22 7.02 22.88 -12.92
CA GLU A 22 7.26 22.36 -11.56
C GLU A 22 5.99 21.78 -10.94
N ILE A 23 4.82 22.39 -11.19
CA ILE A 23 3.53 21.83 -10.73
C ILE A 23 3.26 20.48 -11.38
N GLU A 24 3.48 20.32 -12.68
CA GLU A 24 3.29 19.02 -13.34
C GLU A 24 4.24 17.96 -12.80
N LYS A 25 5.52 18.29 -12.55
CA LYS A 25 6.44 17.37 -11.86
C LYS A 25 5.94 16.98 -10.47
N CYS A 26 5.39 17.91 -9.70
CA CYS A 26 4.80 17.60 -8.41
C CYS A 26 3.58 16.67 -8.55
N ARG A 27 2.78 16.79 -9.62
CA ARG A 27 1.67 15.88 -9.89
C ARG A 27 2.17 14.48 -10.22
N GLU A 28 3.18 14.36 -11.07
CA GLU A 28 3.83 13.08 -11.40
C GLU A 28 4.38 12.40 -10.15
N LEU A 29 5.23 13.10 -9.38
CA LEU A 29 5.86 12.55 -8.17
C LEU A 29 4.87 12.16 -7.07
N SER A 30 3.71 12.81 -7.01
CA SER A 30 2.67 12.49 -6.03
C SER A 30 1.67 11.43 -6.52
N GLY A 31 1.82 10.93 -7.74
CA GLY A 31 0.85 10.02 -8.37
C GLY A 31 -0.54 10.66 -8.54
N CYS A 32 -0.62 11.99 -8.64
CA CYS A 32 -1.88 12.71 -8.75
C CYS A 32 -2.50 12.46 -10.14
N GLN A 33 -3.72 11.92 -10.15
CA GLN A 33 -4.39 11.55 -11.40
C GLN A 33 -4.72 12.75 -12.28
N ALA A 34 -4.76 12.50 -13.61
CA ALA A 34 -5.25 13.48 -14.56
C ALA A 34 -6.67 13.95 -14.20
N GLY A 35 -6.92 15.26 -14.30
CA GLY A 35 -8.20 15.87 -13.92
C GLY A 35 -8.45 16.05 -12.42
N VAL A 36 -7.59 15.54 -11.53
CA VAL A 36 -7.66 15.79 -10.08
C VAL A 36 -6.82 17.02 -9.73
N ASP A 37 -7.39 17.93 -8.96
CA ASP A 37 -6.68 19.08 -8.40
C ASP A 37 -5.64 18.62 -7.37
N LEU A 38 -4.39 19.09 -7.52
CA LEU A 38 -3.28 18.66 -6.66
C LEU A 38 -3.48 19.07 -5.20
N GLN A 39 -4.16 20.19 -4.92
CA GLN A 39 -4.43 20.57 -3.53
C GLN A 39 -5.47 19.65 -2.91
N ASP A 40 -6.52 19.30 -3.66
CA ASP A 40 -7.53 18.36 -3.18
C ASP A 40 -6.92 16.96 -2.96
N TRP A 41 -5.98 16.55 -3.82
CA TRP A 41 -5.18 15.34 -3.63
C TRP A 41 -4.45 15.34 -2.28
N VAL A 42 -3.71 16.41 -1.97
CA VAL A 42 -2.99 16.54 -0.69
C VAL A 42 -3.96 16.59 0.50
N LYS A 43 -5.11 17.26 0.36
CA LYS A 43 -6.14 17.31 1.42
C LYS A 43 -6.72 15.94 1.73
N GLN A 44 -6.93 15.08 0.72
CA GLN A 44 -7.43 13.71 0.93
C GLN A 44 -6.45 12.89 1.79
N LEU A 45 -5.15 12.94 1.47
CA LEU A 45 -4.12 12.26 2.26
C LEU A 45 -4.00 12.81 3.68
N ALA A 46 -4.13 14.13 3.84
CA ALA A 46 -4.14 14.75 5.16
C ALA A 46 -5.36 14.31 5.98
N ALA A 47 -6.52 14.19 5.35
CA ALA A 47 -7.75 13.71 6.00
C ALA A 47 -7.62 12.25 6.45
N GLU A 48 -7.03 11.37 5.64
CA GLU A 48 -6.77 9.98 6.04
C GLU A 48 -5.80 9.88 7.21
N ASN A 49 -4.71 10.64 7.17
CA ASN A 49 -3.77 10.72 8.29
C ASN A 49 -4.45 11.21 9.58
N LEU A 50 -5.37 12.16 9.46
CA LEU A 50 -6.16 12.62 10.60
C LEU A 50 -7.07 11.52 11.13
N ALA A 51 -7.76 10.78 10.25
CA ALA A 51 -8.64 9.67 10.62
C ALA A 51 -7.87 8.52 11.30
N LEU A 52 -6.67 8.18 10.80
CA LEU A 52 -5.79 7.18 11.41
C LEU A 52 -5.36 7.59 12.83
N LYS A 53 -5.00 8.86 13.03
CA LYS A 53 -4.61 9.40 14.35
C LYS A 53 -5.80 9.52 15.31
N ALA A 54 -6.97 9.83 14.76
CA ALA A 54 -8.21 10.01 15.49
C ALA A 54 -9.03 8.71 15.60
N GLY A 55 -8.42 7.55 15.33
CA GLY A 55 -9.03 6.23 15.07
C GLY A 55 -10.39 5.88 15.70
N VAL A 56 -11.00 4.80 15.20
CA VAL A 56 -12.40 4.47 15.55
C VAL A 56 -12.54 3.86 16.95
N THR A 57 -11.51 3.16 17.42
CA THR A 57 -11.47 2.50 18.73
C THR A 57 -10.10 2.73 19.36
N TYR A 58 -10.10 2.96 20.67
CA TYR A 58 -8.89 3.17 21.47
C TYR A 58 -8.78 2.07 22.53
N PHE A 59 -7.57 1.83 23.01
CA PHE A 59 -7.35 0.98 24.18
C PHE A 59 -6.54 1.71 25.25
N ALA A 60 -6.72 1.31 26.51
CA ALA A 60 -5.75 1.50 27.58
C ALA A 60 -5.33 0.10 28.08
N TYR A 61 -4.05 -0.06 28.38
CA TYR A 61 -3.47 -1.30 28.85
C TYR A 61 -2.68 -1.07 30.14
N SER A 62 -2.88 -1.93 31.13
CA SER A 62 -2.05 -2.06 32.33
C SER A 62 -1.77 -3.54 32.62
N PRO A 63 -0.60 -3.90 33.19
CA PRO A 63 -0.36 -5.23 33.73
C PRO A 63 -1.39 -5.69 34.78
N GLU A 64 -2.00 -4.75 35.52
CA GLU A 64 -2.94 -5.08 36.61
C GLU A 64 -4.29 -5.62 36.12
N TYR A 65 -4.81 -5.09 35.00
CA TYR A 65 -6.16 -5.41 34.52
C TYR A 65 -6.25 -5.77 33.02
N GLY A 66 -5.16 -5.68 32.28
CA GLY A 66 -5.14 -6.00 30.85
C GLY A 66 -5.62 -4.83 29.98
N PHE A 67 -6.45 -5.12 28.97
CA PHE A 67 -6.93 -4.13 27.99
C PHE A 67 -8.36 -3.67 28.28
N ASP A 68 -8.55 -2.36 28.35
CA ASP A 68 -9.85 -1.71 28.26
C ASP A 68 -10.00 -0.99 26.92
N TYR A 69 -11.21 -0.99 26.37
CA TYR A 69 -11.50 -0.40 25.06
C TYR A 69 -12.44 0.80 25.19
N PHE A 70 -12.15 1.84 24.43
CA PHE A 70 -12.85 3.12 24.47
C PHE A 70 -13.24 3.58 23.06
N LYS A 71 -14.36 4.30 22.97
CA LYS A 71 -14.79 4.96 21.71
C LYS A 71 -14.17 6.33 21.54
N ASP A 72 -13.75 6.95 22.63
CA ASP A 72 -13.14 8.25 22.66
C ASP A 72 -11.68 8.16 23.11
N LYS A 73 -10.87 9.01 22.50
CA LYS A 73 -9.43 9.09 22.78
C LYS A 73 -9.14 9.47 24.23
N GLN A 74 -9.92 10.43 24.76
CA GLN A 74 -9.60 11.05 26.05
C GLN A 74 -9.79 10.06 27.19
N SER A 75 -10.84 9.24 27.17
CA SER A 75 -11.06 8.22 28.20
C SER A 75 -9.94 7.18 28.24
N ALA A 76 -9.41 6.74 27.09
CA ALA A 76 -8.26 5.84 27.07
C ALA A 76 -7.00 6.47 27.69
N ILE A 77 -6.78 7.77 27.43
CA ILE A 77 -5.67 8.53 28.03
C ILE A 77 -5.89 8.68 29.53
N ASP A 78 -7.09 9.09 29.95
CA ASP A 78 -7.42 9.34 31.35
C ASP A 78 -7.32 8.06 32.17
N THR A 79 -7.75 6.91 31.63
CA THR A 79 -7.59 5.60 32.28
C THR A 79 -6.12 5.22 32.43
N ALA A 80 -5.30 5.36 31.38
CA ALA A 80 -3.87 5.08 31.48
C ALA A 80 -3.16 6.05 32.45
N GLN A 81 -3.57 7.32 32.49
CA GLN A 81 -3.00 8.31 33.40
C GLN A 81 -3.39 8.03 34.85
N ALA A 82 -4.64 7.64 35.11
CA ALA A 82 -5.09 7.25 36.44
C ALA A 82 -4.29 6.05 36.99
N GLU A 83 -3.95 5.09 36.12
CA GLU A 83 -3.09 3.97 36.50
C GLU A 83 -1.65 4.41 36.83
N ILE A 84 -1.06 5.27 36.00
CA ILE A 84 0.26 5.85 36.29
C ILE A 84 0.23 6.62 37.61
N ASP A 85 -0.87 7.31 37.91
CA ASP A 85 -1.04 8.06 39.14
C ASP A 85 -1.16 7.11 40.35
N ALA A 86 -1.84 5.97 40.21
CA ALA A 86 -1.88 4.93 41.24
C ALA A 86 -0.49 4.36 41.53
N TYR A 87 0.31 4.04 40.49
CA TYR A 87 1.71 3.64 40.69
C TYR A 87 2.55 4.72 41.38
N ARG A 88 2.22 6.01 41.19
CA ARG A 88 2.94 7.12 41.81
C ARG A 88 2.69 7.20 43.32
N GLU A 89 1.53 6.76 43.79
CA GLU A 89 1.18 6.79 45.22
C GLU A 89 2.08 5.86 46.05
N ASP A 90 2.56 4.76 45.46
CA ASP A 90 3.43 3.77 46.12
C ASP A 90 4.91 3.89 45.70
N ALA A 91 5.30 4.97 45.03
CA ALA A 91 6.64 5.13 44.43
C ALA A 91 7.74 5.58 45.42
N ASP A 92 7.51 5.46 46.73
CA ASP A 92 8.41 5.96 47.79
C ASP A 92 9.85 5.43 47.66
N ASP A 93 10.01 4.16 47.31
CA ASP A 93 11.31 3.49 47.10
C ASP A 93 11.70 3.37 45.60
N GLY A 94 10.97 4.07 44.72
CA GLY A 94 11.15 4.01 43.27
C GLY A 94 9.93 3.49 42.53
N TRP A 95 9.94 3.64 41.21
CA TRP A 95 8.83 3.21 40.36
C TRP A 95 8.86 1.70 40.12
N SER A 96 7.69 1.06 40.17
CA SER A 96 7.54 -0.30 39.65
C SER A 96 7.96 -0.36 38.18
N GLU A 97 8.67 -1.41 37.78
CA GLU A 97 9.00 -1.66 36.37
C GLU A 97 7.75 -1.86 35.50
N ASP A 98 6.61 -2.18 36.10
CA ASP A 98 5.35 -2.36 35.38
C ASP A 98 4.73 -1.05 34.88
N VAL A 99 5.07 0.11 35.48
CA VAL A 99 4.54 1.42 35.04
C VAL A 99 4.88 1.72 33.58
N GLN A 100 6.05 1.28 33.10
CA GLN A 100 6.48 1.50 31.71
C GLN A 100 5.63 0.73 30.68
N ARG A 101 4.84 -0.23 31.16
CA ARG A 101 3.96 -1.07 30.34
C ARG A 101 2.57 -0.44 30.24
N VAL A 102 2.22 0.51 31.12
CA VAL A 102 0.97 1.26 31.01
C VAL A 102 0.98 2.05 29.71
N SER A 103 -0.01 1.81 28.86
CA SER A 103 -0.07 2.42 27.54
C SER A 103 -1.50 2.64 27.08
N TRP A 104 -1.69 3.63 26.22
CA TRP A 104 -2.92 3.77 25.46
C TRP A 104 -2.58 3.79 23.96
N GLY A 105 -3.56 3.45 23.12
CA GLY A 105 -3.35 3.43 21.68
C GLY A 105 -4.62 3.38 20.85
N VAL A 106 -4.43 3.36 19.54
CA VAL A 106 -5.50 3.24 18.54
C VAL A 106 -5.55 1.81 18.03
N VAL A 107 -6.75 1.26 17.88
CA VAL A 107 -6.99 -0.03 17.25
C VAL A 107 -7.23 0.19 15.76
N ILE A 108 -6.29 -0.27 14.92
CA ILE A 108 -6.39 -0.14 13.45
C ILE A 108 -7.18 -1.29 12.80
N GLN A 109 -7.16 -2.47 13.43
CA GLN A 109 -7.88 -3.65 13.00
C GLN A 109 -8.48 -4.35 14.22
N GLN A 110 -9.66 -4.92 14.06
CA GLN A 110 -10.29 -5.73 15.10
C GLN A 110 -10.86 -7.00 14.51
N ALA A 111 -10.80 -8.09 15.29
CA ALA A 111 -11.46 -9.33 14.94
C ALA A 111 -12.97 -9.11 14.87
N GLN A 112 -13.57 -9.37 13.71
CA GLN A 112 -15.01 -9.38 13.54
C GLN A 112 -15.46 -10.75 13.08
N GLY A 113 -16.56 -11.24 13.67
CA GLY A 113 -17.23 -12.44 13.22
C GLY A 113 -17.79 -12.22 11.83
N PHE A 114 -17.41 -13.06 10.88
CA PHE A 114 -18.06 -13.15 9.59
C PHE A 114 -18.73 -14.52 9.49
N ASP A 115 -19.44 -14.80 8.39
CA ASP A 115 -19.93 -16.12 8.02
C ASP A 115 -20.79 -16.94 8.99
N ALA A 116 -21.44 -16.29 9.96
CA ALA A 116 -22.29 -16.94 10.97
C ALA A 116 -23.09 -18.13 10.41
N GLN A 117 -22.65 -19.34 10.71
CA GLN A 117 -23.27 -20.55 10.18
C GLN A 117 -24.58 -20.81 10.94
N GLY A 118 -25.38 -21.77 10.47
CA GLY A 118 -26.66 -22.11 11.07
C GLY A 118 -26.56 -22.53 12.54
N LYS A 119 -27.71 -22.70 13.22
CA LYS A 119 -27.73 -23.27 14.57
C LYS A 119 -27.42 -24.77 14.50
N HIS A 120 -26.38 -25.20 15.19
CA HIS A 120 -25.97 -26.58 15.35
C HIS A 120 -26.46 -27.10 16.69
N THR A 121 -26.64 -28.42 16.82
CA THR A 121 -26.93 -29.07 18.10
C THR A 121 -25.81 -30.04 18.41
N SER A 122 -25.17 -29.89 19.57
CA SER A 122 -24.07 -30.76 19.99
C SER A 122 -24.59 -32.15 20.37
N HIS A 123 -23.67 -33.11 20.53
CA HIS A 123 -23.99 -34.44 21.05
C HIS A 123 -24.68 -34.42 22.43
N ASN A 124 -24.49 -33.33 23.18
CA ASN A 124 -25.10 -33.09 24.49
C ASN A 124 -26.37 -32.24 24.41
N GLN A 125 -27.01 -32.13 23.23
CA GLN A 125 -28.23 -31.35 22.99
C GLN A 125 -28.13 -29.84 23.24
N HIS A 126 -26.92 -29.28 23.27
CA HIS A 126 -26.76 -27.83 23.32
C HIS A 126 -26.87 -27.24 21.92
N THR A 127 -27.76 -26.28 21.74
CA THR A 127 -27.82 -25.49 20.51
C THR A 127 -26.76 -24.39 20.54
N TYR A 128 -25.87 -24.37 19.55
CA TYR A 128 -24.83 -23.36 19.40
C TYR A 128 -24.79 -22.84 17.96
N GLN A 129 -24.25 -21.65 17.76
CA GLN A 129 -23.99 -21.08 16.45
C GLN A 129 -22.47 -20.96 16.31
N THR A 130 -21.93 -21.39 15.17
CA THR A 130 -20.52 -21.13 14.86
C THR A 130 -20.42 -19.86 14.03
N CYS A 131 -19.28 -19.18 14.16
CA CYS A 131 -18.87 -18.08 13.29
C CYS A 131 -17.34 -18.08 13.28
N ASP A 132 -16.74 -17.83 12.12
CA ASP A 132 -15.32 -17.58 12.01
C ASP A 132 -15.02 -16.09 12.20
N TYR A 133 -13.80 -15.79 12.64
CA TYR A 133 -13.33 -14.43 12.88
C TYR A 133 -12.18 -14.10 11.95
N ARG A 134 -12.17 -12.86 11.44
CA ARG A 134 -11.02 -12.30 10.73
C ARG A 134 -10.72 -10.90 11.22
N LEU A 135 -9.47 -10.46 11.05
CA LEU A 135 -9.13 -9.06 11.23
C LEU A 135 -9.80 -8.23 10.14
N VAL A 136 -10.44 -7.14 10.55
CA VAL A 136 -11.08 -6.17 9.67
C VAL A 136 -10.55 -4.79 10.00
N ASP A 137 -10.22 -4.02 8.97
CA ASP A 137 -9.80 -2.62 9.10
C ASP A 137 -10.94 -1.79 9.70
N LEU A 138 -10.62 -1.06 10.77
CA LEU A 138 -11.55 -0.11 11.38
C LEU A 138 -11.50 1.26 10.70
N VAL A 139 -10.42 1.57 9.98
CA VAL A 139 -10.22 2.83 9.26
C VAL A 139 -9.86 2.50 7.81
N SER A 140 -10.58 3.12 6.86
CA SER A 140 -10.31 2.95 5.42
C SER A 140 -9.30 4.00 4.93
N THR A 141 -8.38 3.61 4.06
CA THR A 141 -7.30 4.46 3.51
C THR A 141 -7.29 4.52 1.95
N PRO A 142 -8.43 4.85 1.31
CA PRO A 142 -8.57 4.75 -0.15
C PRO A 142 -7.64 5.65 -0.98
N ALA A 143 -7.23 6.82 -0.49
CA ALA A 143 -6.27 7.71 -1.13
C ALA A 143 -4.86 7.11 -1.07
N THR A 144 -4.48 6.54 0.07
CA THR A 144 -3.23 5.78 0.21
C THR A 144 -3.22 4.55 -0.72
N ASP A 145 -4.30 3.77 -0.74
CA ASP A 145 -4.44 2.59 -1.59
C ASP A 145 -4.29 2.94 -3.08
N ARG A 146 -4.88 4.07 -3.49
CA ARG A 146 -4.77 4.58 -4.86
C ARG A 146 -3.35 4.98 -5.23
N ILE A 147 -2.60 5.63 -4.33
CA ILE A 147 -1.17 5.95 -4.57
C ILE A 147 -0.37 4.67 -4.77
N VAL A 148 -0.55 3.70 -3.88
CA VAL A 148 0.15 2.41 -3.97
C VAL A 148 -0.18 1.70 -5.28
N ALA A 149 -1.45 1.75 -5.72
CA ALA A 149 -1.86 1.21 -7.00
C ALA A 149 -1.20 1.95 -8.18
N GLY A 150 -1.11 3.28 -8.14
CA GLY A 150 -0.41 4.09 -9.14
C GLY A 150 1.07 3.74 -9.25
N ILE A 151 1.79 3.70 -8.11
CA ILE A 151 3.21 3.31 -8.06
C ILE A 151 3.42 1.91 -8.63
N LYS A 152 2.54 0.96 -8.30
CA LYS A 152 2.58 -0.39 -8.88
C LYS A 152 2.35 -0.38 -10.39
N ALA A 153 1.41 0.43 -10.88
CA ALA A 153 1.14 0.58 -12.31
C ALA A 153 2.38 1.14 -13.05
N ASP A 154 2.98 2.21 -12.53
CA ASP A 154 4.18 2.80 -13.11
C ASP A 154 5.34 1.79 -13.13
N GLY A 155 5.57 1.09 -12.01
CA GLY A 155 6.59 0.05 -11.92
C GLY A 155 6.39 -1.10 -12.91
N ARG A 156 5.14 -1.46 -13.26
CA ARG A 156 4.85 -2.47 -14.29
C ARG A 156 5.26 -1.98 -15.68
N VAL A 157 4.96 -0.72 -16.01
CA VAL A 157 5.35 -0.10 -17.29
C VAL A 157 6.87 0.00 -17.40
N GLU A 158 7.55 0.46 -16.35
CA GLU A 158 9.02 0.51 -16.31
C GLU A 158 9.64 -0.88 -16.43
N GLY A 159 9.05 -1.90 -15.80
CA GLY A 159 9.46 -3.29 -15.93
C GLY A 159 9.37 -3.80 -17.38
N ALA A 160 8.29 -3.49 -18.09
CA ALA A 160 8.13 -3.85 -19.50
C ALA A 160 9.21 -3.18 -20.38
N HIS A 161 9.47 -1.89 -20.16
CA HIS A 161 10.54 -1.16 -20.85
C HIS A 161 11.91 -1.81 -20.58
N PHE A 162 12.20 -2.15 -19.32
CA PHE A 162 13.44 -2.80 -18.94
C PHE A 162 13.62 -4.15 -19.66
N VAL A 163 12.58 -4.99 -19.71
CA VAL A 163 12.63 -6.30 -20.39
C VAL A 163 12.84 -6.12 -21.90
N ALA A 164 12.09 -5.23 -22.56
CA ALA A 164 12.26 -4.95 -23.98
C ALA A 164 13.68 -4.47 -24.30
N ASN A 165 14.23 -3.56 -23.50
CA ASN A 165 15.59 -3.06 -23.65
C ASN A 165 16.64 -4.17 -23.46
N ARG A 166 16.49 -5.02 -22.43
CA ARG A 166 17.43 -6.13 -22.18
C ARG A 166 17.36 -7.20 -23.26
N MET A 167 16.17 -7.47 -23.80
CA MET A 167 15.96 -8.42 -24.89
C MET A 167 16.63 -7.92 -26.19
N LEU A 168 16.40 -6.65 -26.57
CA LEU A 168 17.06 -6.05 -27.74
C LEU A 168 18.59 -5.99 -27.58
N ALA A 169 19.09 -5.70 -26.38
CA ALA A 169 20.52 -5.72 -26.11
C ALA A 169 21.13 -7.14 -26.22
N ALA A 170 20.38 -8.17 -25.82
CA ALA A 170 20.83 -9.56 -25.97
C ALA A 170 20.88 -9.99 -27.44
N TRP A 171 19.94 -9.51 -28.26
CA TRP A 171 19.98 -9.69 -29.71
C TRP A 171 21.18 -8.97 -30.35
N ASP A 172 21.40 -7.69 -30.03
CA ASP A 172 22.52 -6.89 -30.57
C ASP A 172 23.89 -7.49 -30.20
N ALA A 173 24.00 -8.08 -29.00
CA ALA A 173 25.20 -8.78 -28.55
C ALA A 173 25.35 -10.21 -29.10
N GLY A 174 24.39 -10.71 -29.89
CA GLY A 174 24.44 -12.05 -30.50
C GLY A 174 24.09 -13.22 -29.58
N PHE A 175 23.53 -12.98 -28.39
CA PHE A 175 23.03 -14.06 -27.52
C PHE A 175 21.68 -14.63 -27.98
N ILE A 176 20.91 -13.84 -28.73
CA ILE A 176 19.66 -14.26 -29.37
C ILE A 176 19.92 -14.35 -30.87
N GLU A 177 20.02 -15.58 -31.39
CA GLU A 177 20.24 -15.86 -32.81
C GLU A 177 18.92 -15.84 -33.59
N ASP A 178 18.39 -14.64 -33.84
CA ASP A 178 17.18 -14.42 -34.65
C ASP A 178 17.32 -13.21 -35.58
N SER A 179 16.39 -13.04 -36.52
CA SER A 179 16.34 -11.89 -37.42
C SER A 179 16.00 -10.59 -36.68
N ALA A 180 16.54 -9.47 -37.18
CA ALA A 180 16.22 -8.13 -36.68
C ALA A 180 14.70 -7.85 -36.66
N LYS A 181 13.98 -8.41 -37.64
CA LYS A 181 12.52 -8.28 -37.72
C LYS A 181 11.84 -8.97 -36.53
N ASN A 182 12.16 -10.23 -36.26
CA ASN A 182 11.58 -10.97 -35.15
C ASN A 182 11.94 -10.33 -33.80
N ALA A 183 13.17 -9.88 -33.63
CA ALA A 183 13.60 -9.15 -32.42
C ALA A 183 12.77 -7.88 -32.21
N ALA A 184 12.57 -7.09 -33.27
CA ALA A 184 11.75 -5.88 -33.23
C ALA A 184 10.26 -6.17 -33.00
N ASP A 185 9.72 -7.25 -33.56
CA ASP A 185 8.32 -7.65 -33.37
C ASP A 185 8.07 -8.06 -31.91
N ILE A 186 8.96 -8.84 -31.30
CA ILE A 186 8.87 -9.23 -29.88
C ILE A 186 9.00 -8.00 -28.97
N ALA A 187 10.00 -7.15 -29.21
CA ALA A 187 10.18 -5.94 -28.42
C ALA A 187 8.96 -5.02 -28.50
N ARG A 188 8.39 -4.82 -29.69
CA ARG A 188 7.15 -4.05 -29.87
C ARG A 188 5.98 -4.70 -29.14
N MET A 189 5.84 -6.02 -29.19
CA MET A 189 4.78 -6.72 -28.43
C MET A 189 4.89 -6.45 -26.93
N ILE A 190 6.11 -6.49 -26.35
CA ILE A 190 6.34 -6.16 -24.94
C ILE A 190 5.98 -4.70 -24.66
N LEU A 191 6.42 -3.76 -25.49
CA LEU A 191 6.13 -2.33 -25.29
C LEU A 191 4.62 -2.03 -25.42
N THR A 192 3.95 -2.53 -26.46
CA THR A 192 2.50 -2.35 -26.64
C THR A 192 1.70 -3.00 -25.52
N SER A 193 2.21 -4.03 -24.85
CA SER A 193 1.51 -4.64 -23.71
C SER A 193 1.26 -3.66 -22.57
N THR A 194 2.07 -2.60 -22.43
CA THR A 194 1.88 -1.54 -21.43
C THR A 194 0.54 -0.80 -21.57
N GLU A 195 -0.01 -0.74 -22.78
CA GLU A 195 -1.31 -0.12 -23.06
C GLU A 195 -2.49 -0.88 -22.43
N PHE A 196 -2.29 -2.16 -22.08
CA PHE A 196 -3.32 -3.04 -21.52
C PHE A 196 -3.09 -3.37 -20.04
N MET A 197 -1.97 -2.93 -19.43
CA MET A 197 -1.58 -3.31 -18.07
C MET A 197 -2.50 -2.75 -16.97
N ALA A 198 -3.22 -1.66 -17.25
CA ALA A 198 -4.15 -1.07 -16.29
C ALA A 198 -5.32 -2.01 -15.94
N ASP A 199 -5.76 -2.82 -16.90
CA ASP A 199 -6.89 -3.74 -16.76
C ASP A 199 -6.46 -5.22 -16.65
N ALA A 200 -5.15 -5.47 -16.55
CA ALA A 200 -4.63 -6.83 -16.47
C ALA A 200 -4.99 -7.51 -15.13
N PRO A 201 -5.41 -8.79 -15.15
CA PRO A 201 -5.60 -9.59 -13.93
C PRO A 201 -4.36 -9.58 -13.04
N GLU A 202 -4.56 -9.64 -11.72
CA GLU A 202 -3.44 -9.59 -10.76
C GLU A 202 -2.43 -10.75 -10.95
N GLY A 203 -2.91 -11.92 -11.39
CA GLY A 203 -2.07 -13.09 -11.69
C GLY A 203 -1.18 -12.92 -12.93
N ASP A 204 -1.48 -12.01 -13.85
CA ASP A 204 -0.66 -11.80 -15.05
C ASP A 204 0.73 -11.20 -14.71
N PHE A 205 0.89 -10.70 -13.48
CA PHE A 205 2.16 -10.16 -12.97
C PHE A 205 2.96 -11.17 -12.14
N ASP A 206 2.44 -12.38 -11.95
CA ASP A 206 3.15 -13.44 -11.24
C ASP A 206 4.07 -14.23 -12.19
N ARG A 207 5.02 -14.96 -11.59
CA ARG A 207 6.06 -15.70 -12.34
C ARG A 207 5.68 -17.13 -12.68
N SER A 208 4.51 -17.62 -12.25
CA SER A 208 4.14 -19.04 -12.30
C SER A 208 4.18 -19.58 -13.73
N PHE A 209 3.57 -18.87 -14.68
CA PHE A 209 3.58 -19.27 -16.08
C PHE A 209 5.01 -19.36 -16.64
N ALA A 210 5.86 -18.38 -16.34
CA ALA A 210 7.26 -18.39 -16.79
C ALA A 210 8.04 -19.55 -16.18
N ASP A 211 7.84 -19.84 -14.89
CA ASP A 211 8.49 -20.95 -14.20
C ASP A 211 8.07 -22.30 -14.77
N ASP A 212 6.79 -22.49 -15.09
CA ASP A 212 6.28 -23.72 -15.71
C ASP A 212 6.89 -23.96 -17.09
N ILE A 213 6.92 -22.92 -17.95
CA ILE A 213 7.54 -23.01 -19.28
C ILE A 213 9.05 -23.30 -19.18
N LEU A 214 9.76 -22.67 -18.25
CA LEU A 214 11.18 -22.94 -18.03
C LEU A 214 11.43 -24.37 -17.54
N ALA A 215 10.56 -24.90 -16.68
CA ALA A 215 10.64 -26.28 -16.21
C ALA A 215 10.44 -27.29 -17.37
N ASP A 216 9.48 -27.01 -18.26
CA ASP A 216 9.23 -27.83 -19.45
C ASP A 216 10.41 -27.81 -20.42
N ILE A 217 11.00 -26.64 -20.68
CA ILE A 217 12.21 -26.51 -21.50
C ILE A 217 13.36 -27.32 -20.88
N ALA A 218 13.59 -27.18 -19.57
CA ALA A 218 14.64 -27.92 -18.88
C ALA A 218 14.43 -29.45 -18.92
N LYS A 219 13.16 -29.90 -18.93
CA LYS A 219 12.83 -31.32 -19.13
C LYS A 219 13.16 -31.78 -20.56
N GLN A 220 12.75 -31.03 -21.57
CA GLN A 220 13.03 -31.37 -22.98
C GLN A 220 14.54 -31.46 -23.26
N LEU A 221 15.34 -30.55 -22.70
CA LEU A 221 16.80 -30.57 -22.85
C LEU A 221 17.45 -31.81 -22.21
N ARG A 222 16.91 -32.30 -21.09
CA ARG A 222 17.38 -33.56 -20.46
C ARG A 222 17.05 -34.77 -21.32
N GLU A 223 15.81 -34.86 -21.81
CA GLU A 223 15.34 -35.99 -22.62
C GLU A 223 15.92 -36.01 -24.05
N GLY A 224 16.26 -34.84 -24.59
CA GLY A 224 16.90 -34.70 -25.90
C GLY A 224 18.41 -34.98 -25.91
N ALA A 225 19.08 -34.90 -24.75
CA ALA A 225 20.50 -35.22 -24.60
C ALA A 225 20.79 -36.73 -24.49
N ASP A 226 19.75 -37.55 -24.27
CA ASP A 226 19.82 -39.02 -24.16
C ASP A 226 19.59 -39.76 -25.51
N LYS A 227 19.58 -39.04 -26.64
CA LYS A 227 19.46 -39.60 -28.00
C LYS A 227 20.68 -39.26 -28.85
#